data_AF-A0A7X0IMA5-F1
#
_entry.id   AF-A0A7X0IMA5-F1
#
_cell.length_a   1.000
_cell.length_b   1.000
_cell.length_c   1.000
_cell.angle_alpha   90.00
_cell.angle_beta   90.00
_cell.angle_gamma   90.00
#
_symmetry.space_group_name_H-M   'P 1'
#
loop_
_entity.id
_entity.type
_entity.pdbx_description
1 polymer ?
#
loop_
_entity_poly.entity_id
_entity_poly.type
_entity_poly.pdbx_seq_one_letter_code
_entity_poly.pdbx_strand_id
1 'polypeptide(L)'
;MTEPEITWVQSPKIPAFRHGMVGGVRAFTLDVVSRPFELHCKLPGPLGSQLIERLPSEEAAYKRAHEKVIEFLQLFNQTSPPSSA
;
A
#
# COMPACT_ATOMS: atom_id res chain seq x y z
N MET A 1 6.43 -3.74 18.14
CA MET A 1 5.37 -3.50 17.14
C MET A 1 5.79 -4.26 15.90
N THR A 2 4.99 -5.23 15.47
CA THR A 2 5.28 -6.06 14.29
C THR A 2 5.15 -5.19 13.05
N GLU A 3 6.18 -5.15 12.20
CA GLU A 3 6.13 -4.42 10.93
C GLU A 3 4.95 -4.91 10.09
N PRO A 4 4.22 -4.02 9.40
CA PRO A 4 3.11 -4.43 8.58
C PRO A 4 3.59 -5.23 7.37
N GLU A 5 3.37 -6.53 7.40
CA GLU A 5 3.71 -7.39 6.27
C GLU A 5 2.75 -7.10 5.10
N ILE A 6 3.33 -6.76 3.94
CA ILE A 6 2.60 -6.62 2.69
C ILE A 6 2.76 -7.91 1.90
N THR A 7 1.67 -8.66 1.74
CA THR A 7 1.65 -9.84 0.88
C THR A 7 1.33 -9.42 -0.55
N TRP A 8 2.28 -9.60 -1.46
CA TRP A 8 2.06 -9.34 -2.89
C TRP A 8 1.50 -10.58 -3.59
N VAL A 9 0.32 -10.44 -4.18
CA VAL A 9 -0.32 -11.51 -4.95
C VAL A 9 -0.51 -11.08 -6.40
N GLN A 10 -0.23 -11.97 -7.34
CA GLN A 10 -0.50 -11.69 -8.75
C GLN A 10 -2.01 -11.64 -8.98
N SER A 11 -2.47 -10.66 -9.76
CA SER A 11 -3.88 -10.54 -10.10
C SER A 11 -4.30 -11.69 -11.03
N PRO A 12 -5.33 -12.48 -10.65
CA PRO A 12 -5.78 -13.60 -11.47
C PRO A 12 -6.48 -13.16 -12.76
N LYS A 13 -6.92 -11.89 -12.84
CA LYS A 13 -7.63 -11.34 -13.99
C LYS A 13 -6.72 -10.63 -14.98
N ILE A 14 -5.61 -10.07 -14.50
CA ILE A 14 -4.73 -9.22 -15.31
C ILE A 14 -3.29 -9.54 -14.88
N PRO A 15 -2.53 -10.32 -15.66
CA PRO A 15 -1.21 -10.80 -15.25
C PRO A 15 -0.20 -9.65 -15.03
N ALA A 16 -0.49 -8.47 -15.60
CA ALA A 16 0.27 -7.24 -15.45
C ALA A 16 0.14 -6.56 -14.08
N PHE A 17 -0.82 -6.96 -13.24
CA PHE A 17 -1.02 -6.34 -11.93
C PHE A 17 -0.61 -7.25 -10.78
N ARG A 18 0.05 -6.66 -9.77
CA ARG A 18 0.26 -7.27 -8.45
C ARG A 18 -0.52 -6.50 -7.40
N HIS A 19 -1.28 -7.21 -6.57
CA HIS A 19 -2.04 -6.62 -5.47
C HIS A 19 -1.26 -6.76 -4.17
N GLY A 20 -1.04 -5.66 -3.46
CA GLY A 20 -0.46 -5.67 -2.12
C GLY A 20 -1.57 -5.76 -1.07
N MET A 21 -1.56 -6.83 -0.29
CA MET A 21 -2.52 -7.12 0.77
C MET A 21 -1.91 -6.77 2.14
N VAL A 22 -2.65 -6.06 2.98
CA VAL A 22 -2.27 -5.73 4.36
C VAL A 22 -3.36 -6.24 5.28
N GLY A 23 -3.06 -7.17 6.18
CA GLY A 23 -4.04 -7.73 7.12
C GLY A 23 -5.29 -8.34 6.43
N GLY A 24 -5.14 -8.88 5.21
CA GLY A 24 -6.24 -9.44 4.43
C GLY A 24 -7.03 -8.45 3.57
N VAL A 25 -6.67 -7.16 3.58
CA VAL A 25 -7.31 -6.13 2.74
C VAL A 25 -6.39 -5.72 1.60
N ARG A 26 -6.94 -5.60 0.38
CA ARG A 26 -6.21 -5.08 -0.77
C ARG A 26 -5.94 -3.59 -0.59
N ALA A 27 -4.70 -3.26 -0.26
CA ALA A 27 -4.23 -1.91 -0.02
C ALA A 27 -3.48 -1.31 -1.21
N PHE A 28 -2.83 -2.13 -2.03
CA PHE A 28 -2.02 -1.66 -3.16
C PHE A 28 -2.32 -2.41 -4.45
N THR A 29 -2.04 -1.79 -5.58
CA THR A 29 -2.05 -2.40 -6.90
C THR A 29 -0.89 -1.83 -7.69
N LEU A 30 0.03 -2.68 -8.12
CA LEU A 30 1.20 -2.32 -8.90
C LEU A 30 1.03 -2.81 -10.33
N ASP A 31 1.13 -1.91 -11.29
CA ASP A 31 1.32 -2.26 -12.70
C ASP A 31 2.79 -2.59 -12.95
N VAL A 32 3.07 -3.85 -13.28
CA VAL A 32 4.42 -4.35 -13.56
C VAL A 32 4.76 -4.35 -15.06
N VAL A 33 3.83 -3.94 -15.92
CA VAL A 33 4.01 -3.91 -17.38
C VAL A 33 4.16 -2.48 -17.90
N SER A 34 3.52 -1.50 -17.26
CA SER A 34 3.76 -0.08 -17.50
C SER A 34 5.20 0.29 -17.13
N ARG A 35 5.89 1.00 -18.03
CA ARG A 35 7.18 1.66 -17.73
C ARG A 35 7.02 3.17 -17.92
N PRO A 36 7.15 3.98 -16.85
CA PRO A 36 7.49 3.60 -15.47
C PRO A 36 6.39 2.79 -14.76
N PHE A 37 6.77 2.01 -13.74
CA PHE A 37 5.87 1.15 -12.96
C PHE A 37 4.85 2.01 -12.19
N GLU A 38 3.56 1.72 -12.30
CA GLU A 38 2.51 2.51 -11.65
C GLU A 38 2.01 1.82 -10.37
N LEU A 39 2.37 2.39 -9.22
CA LEU A 39 1.90 1.95 -7.91
C LEU A 39 0.65 2.73 -7.52
N HIS A 40 -0.46 2.02 -7.41
CA HIS A 40 -1.74 2.54 -6.95
C HIS A 40 -1.94 2.12 -5.50
N CYS A 41 -1.95 3.09 -4.59
CA CYS A 41 -2.31 2.92 -3.19
C CYS A 41 -3.82 3.20 -3.01
N LYS A 42 -4.48 2.30 -2.29
CA LYS A 42 -5.91 2.33 -1.92
C LYS A 42 -6.06 1.86 -0.47
N LEU A 43 -5.30 2.47 0.45
CA LEU A 43 -5.41 2.14 1.87
C LEU A 43 -6.78 2.60 2.42
N PRO A 44 -7.49 1.76 3.19
CA PRO A 44 -8.75 2.13 3.81
C PRO A 44 -8.49 3.11 4.96
N GLY A 45 -8.50 4.40 4.66
CA GLY A 45 -8.35 5.50 5.62
C GLY A 45 -9.61 6.36 5.75
N PRO A 46 -9.67 7.26 6.75
CA PRO A 46 -10.81 8.16 6.97
C PRO A 46 -11.15 9.07 5.78
N LEU A 47 -10.21 9.22 4.82
CA LEU A 47 -10.37 10.06 3.63
C LEU A 47 -10.37 9.28 2.31
N GLY A 48 -10.34 7.93 2.34
CA GLY A 48 -10.34 7.12 1.12
C GLY A 48 -9.19 7.48 0.15
N SER A 49 -8.01 7.82 0.68
CA SER A 49 -6.89 8.35 -0.10
C SER A 49 -6.42 7.35 -1.15
N GLN A 50 -6.77 7.62 -2.40
CA GLN A 50 -6.19 6.95 -3.56
C GLN A 50 -4.98 7.75 -4.03
N LEU A 51 -3.83 7.09 -4.11
CA LEU A 51 -2.59 7.71 -4.57
C LEU A 51 -1.99 6.86 -5.69
N ILE A 52 -1.50 7.51 -6.74
CA ILE A 52 -0.85 6.87 -7.88
C ILE A 52 0.55 7.45 -8.00
N GLU A 53 1.57 6.62 -7.84
CA GLU A 53 2.98 6.99 -7.98
C GLU A 53 3.62 6.19 -9.11
N ARG A 54 4.42 6.88 -9.93
CA ARG A 54 5.22 6.27 -11.00
C ARG A 54 6.63 6.06 -10.52
N LEU A 55 7.09 4.82 -10.59
CA LEU A 55 8.36 4.41 -10.01
C LEU A 55 9.25 3.76 -11.08
N PRO A 56 10.58 3.95 -10.98
CA PRO A 56 11.51 3.49 -12.00
C PRO A 56 11.64 1.96 -12.04
N SER A 57 11.33 1.28 -10.93
CA SER A 57 11.51 -0.16 -10.75
C SER A 57 10.43 -0.77 -9.85
N GLU A 58 10.16 -2.06 -10.04
CA GLU A 58 9.27 -2.86 -9.17
C GLU A 58 9.71 -2.79 -7.69
N GLU A 59 11.01 -2.91 -7.42
CA GLU A 59 11.57 -2.83 -6.07
C GLU A 59 11.30 -1.48 -5.37
N ALA A 60 11.40 -0.39 -6.14
CA ALA A 60 11.07 0.95 -5.64
C ALA A 60 9.58 1.05 -5.29
N ALA A 61 8.71 0.41 -6.07
CA ALA A 61 7.29 0.32 -5.77
C ALA A 61 6.98 -0.46 -4.49
N TYR A 62 7.68 -1.57 -4.25
CA TYR A 62 7.50 -2.30 -2.99
C TYR A 62 7.98 -1.53 -1.78
N LYS A 63 9.15 -0.90 -1.89
CA LYS A 63 9.66 -0.04 -0.83
C LYS A 63 8.68 1.10 -0.54
N ARG A 64 8.17 1.75 -1.59
CA ARG A 64 7.23 2.87 -1.46
C ARG A 64 5.90 2.47 -0.86
N ALA A 65 5.36 1.31 -1.26
CA ALA A 65 4.17 0.74 -0.65
C ALA A 65 4.37 0.52 0.86
N HIS A 66 5.53 -0.03 1.25
CA HIS A 66 5.85 -0.27 2.66
C HIS A 66 5.93 1.02 3.46
N GLU A 67 6.62 2.05 2.94
CA GLU A 67 6.63 3.39 3.54
C GLU A 67 5.20 3.93 3.73
N LYS A 68 4.34 3.80 2.72
CA LYS A 68 2.94 4.27 2.79
C LYS A 68 2.12 3.55 3.85
N VAL A 69 2.32 2.24 4.06
CA VAL A 69 1.64 1.53 5.15
C VAL A 69 2.12 2.05 6.50
N ILE A 70 3.42 2.26 6.67
CA ILE A 70 4.00 2.78 7.92
C ILE A 70 3.44 4.17 8.22
N GLU A 71 3.46 5.08 7.24
CA GLU A 71 2.87 6.43 7.36
C GLU A 71 1.39 6.34 7.77
N PHE A 72 0.64 5.44 7.14
CA PHE A 72 -0.77 5.25 7.44
C PHE A 72 -1.02 4.73 8.86
N LEU A 73 -0.25 3.72 9.30
CA LEU A 73 -0.36 3.18 10.66
C LEU A 73 0.04 4.21 11.72
N GLN A 74 1.02 5.05 11.44
CA GLN A 74 1.39 6.16 12.32
C GLN A 74 0.24 7.15 12.44
N LEU A 75 -0.36 7.57 11.32
CA LEU A 75 -1.52 8.47 11.32
C LEU A 75 -2.72 7.87 12.05
N PHE A 76 -2.99 6.56 11.86
CA PHE A 76 -4.09 5.86 12.52
C PHE A 76 -3.89 5.76 14.05
N ASN A 77 -2.67 5.46 14.50
CA ASN A 77 -2.34 5.48 15.92
C ASN A 77 -2.43 6.90 16.52
N GLN A 78 -2.09 7.94 15.76
CA GLN A 78 -2.21 9.33 16.22
C GLN A 78 -3.64 9.88 16.23
N THR A 79 -4.55 9.30 15.44
CA THR A 79 -5.98 9.69 15.41
C THR A 79 -6.85 8.90 16.39
N SER A 80 -6.30 7.86 17.02
CA SER A 80 -6.89 7.32 18.25
C SER A 80 -6.66 8.35 19.35
N PRO A 81 -7.71 8.89 20.02
CA PRO A 81 -7.47 9.78 21.15
C PRO A 81 -6.59 9.01 22.15
N PRO A 82 -5.61 9.67 22.81
CA PRO A 82 -5.03 9.06 23.99
C PRO A 82 -6.21 8.74 24.89
N SER A 83 -6.46 7.45 25.16
CA SER A 83 -7.45 7.06 26.14
C SER A 83 -7.00 7.71 27.44
N SER A 84 -7.60 8.84 27.81
CA SER A 84 -7.32 9.55 29.04
C SER A 84 -7.49 8.57 30.18
N ALA A 85 -6.38 8.30 30.86
CA ALA A 85 -6.36 7.70 32.19
C ALA A 85 -6.31 8.84 33.22
#